data_AF-A0A538NIF6-F1
#
_entry.id   AF-A0A538NIF6-F1
#
_cell.length_a   1.000
_cell.length_b   1.000
_cell.length_c   1.000
_cell.angle_alpha   90.00
_cell.angle_beta   90.00
_cell.angle_gamma   90.00
#
_symmetry.space_group_name_H-M   'P 1'
#
loop_
_entity.id
_entity.type
_entity.pdbx_description
1 polymer ?
#
loop_
_entity_poly.entity_id
_entity_poly.type
_entity_poly.pdbx_seq_one_letter_code
_entity_poly.pdbx_strand_id
1 'polypeptide(L)' 'NGNRSRVVRLQQQLARAGYYRGPIDGIMGSRTRYALRAYQHDHGTASL' A
#
# COMPACT_ATOMS: atom_id res chain seq x y z
N ASN A 1 12.09 -14.22 -0.32
CA ASN A 1 10.68 -14.63 -0.49
C ASN A 1 9.69 -14.08 0.56
N GLY A 2 10.10 -13.59 1.74
CA GLY A 2 9.17 -13.00 2.73
C GLY A 2 8.79 -11.52 2.53
N ASN A 3 9.61 -10.72 1.84
CA ASN A 3 9.33 -9.28 1.64
C ASN A 3 8.24 -9.07 0.57
N ARG A 4 8.31 -9.79 -0.55
CA ARG A 4 7.32 -9.72 -1.64
C ARG A 4 5.90 -10.07 -1.15
N SER A 5 5.76 -11.08 -0.30
CA SER A 5 4.46 -11.44 0.27
C SER A 5 3.90 -10.38 1.24
N ARG A 6 4.76 -9.65 1.95
CA ARG A 6 4.33 -8.48 2.75
C ARG A 6 3.81 -7.35 1.85
N VAL A 7 4.50 -7.06 0.75
CA VAL A 7 4.06 -6.03 -0.22
C VAL A 7 2.74 -6.44 -0.89
N VAL A 8 2.57 -7.71 -1.27
CA VAL A 8 1.28 -8.22 -1.80
C VAL A 8 0.14 -7.97 -0.82
N ARG A 9 0.34 -8.30 0.47
CA ARG A 9 -0.68 -8.07 1.50
C ARG A 9 -0.98 -6.58 1.69
N LEU A 10 0.04 -5.73 1.66
CA LEU A 10 -0.14 -4.28 1.71
C LEU A 10 -0.95 -3.77 0.51
N GLN A 11 -0.59 -4.18 -0.71
CA GLN A 11 -1.31 -3.80 -1.94
C GLN A 11 -2.79 -4.25 -1.88
N GLN A 12 -3.07 -5.45 -1.37
CA GLN A 12 -4.44 -5.95 -1.15
C GLN A 12 -5.22 -5.07 -0.16
N GLN A 13 -4.61 -4.71 0.97
CA GLN A 13 -5.25 -3.85 1.96
C GLN A 13 -5.54 -2.45 1.40
N LEU A 14 -4.57 -1.84 0.74
CA LEU A 14 -4.74 -0.52 0.11
C LEU A 14 -5.80 -0.57 -1.00
N ALA A 15 -5.90 -1.66 -1.74
CA ALA A 15 -6.94 -1.82 -2.77
C ALA A 15 -8.35 -1.94 -2.16
N ARG A 16 -8.49 -2.75 -1.09
CA ARG A 16 -9.75 -2.87 -0.34
C ARG A 16 -10.19 -1.55 0.29
N ALA A 17 -9.24 -0.76 0.76
CA ALA A 17 -9.49 0.58 1.30
C ALA A 17 -9.71 1.65 0.20
N GLY A 18 -9.60 1.30 -1.08
CA GLY A 18 -9.86 2.22 -2.21
C GLY A 18 -8.68 3.06 -2.69
N TYR A 19 -7.51 2.97 -2.03
CA TYR A 19 -6.32 3.78 -2.33
C TYR A 19 -5.42 3.20 -3.42
N TYR A 20 -5.54 1.90 -3.74
CA TYR A 20 -4.69 1.23 -4.72
C TYR A 20 -5.49 0.59 -5.86
N ARG A 21 -5.18 0.98 -7.10
CA ARG A 21 -5.79 0.44 -8.33
C ARG A 21 -4.78 -0.21 -9.28
N GLY A 22 -3.59 -0.52 -8.77
CA GLY A 22 -2.51 -1.16 -9.54
C GLY A 22 -2.49 -2.68 -9.40
N PRO A 23 -1.53 -3.36 -10.07
CA PRO A 23 -1.33 -4.80 -9.96
C PRO A 23 -0.89 -5.22 -8.55
N ILE A 24 -1.44 -6.32 -8.03
CA ILE A 24 -1.01 -6.92 -6.76
C ILE A 24 0.15 -7.89 -7.04
N ASP A 25 1.31 -7.33 -7.38
CA ASP A 25 2.49 -8.04 -7.86
C ASP A 25 3.60 -8.20 -6.79
N GLY A 26 3.43 -7.55 -5.63
CA GLY A 26 4.41 -7.50 -4.55
C GLY A 26 5.58 -6.55 -4.79
N ILE A 27 5.45 -5.60 -5.73
CA ILE A 27 6.47 -4.60 -6.04
C ILE A 27 6.16 -3.29 -5.32
N MET A 28 7.12 -2.80 -4.52
CA MET A 28 7.02 -1.52 -3.82
C MET A 28 7.31 -0.32 -4.74
N GLY A 29 6.51 -0.19 -5.81
CA GLY A 29 6.67 0.81 -6.85
C GLY A 29 6.07 2.18 -6.50
N SER A 30 6.12 3.12 -7.46
CA SER A 30 5.57 4.47 -7.30
C SER A 30 4.08 4.47 -6.92
N ARG A 31 3.27 3.64 -7.57
CA ARG A 31 1.83 3.51 -7.29
C ARG A 31 1.55 3.00 -5.87
N THR A 32 2.30 2.00 -5.41
CA THR A 32 2.14 1.43 -4.05
C THR A 32 2.55 2.44 -2.98
N ARG A 33 3.65 3.18 -3.19
CA ARG A 33 4.08 4.26 -2.29
C ARG A 33 3.09 5.42 -2.25
N TYR A 34 2.51 5.79 -3.39
CA TYR A 34 1.47 6.82 -3.45
C TYR A 34 0.23 6.39 -2.66
N ALA A 35 -0.28 5.19 -2.92
CA ALA A 35 -1.44 4.65 -2.20
C ALA A 35 -1.19 4.55 -0.69
N LEU A 36 0.01 4.13 -0.29
CA LEU A 36 0.39 4.10 1.12
C LEU A 36 0.38 5.49 1.76
N ARG A 37 0.93 6.51 1.09
CA ARG A 37 0.92 7.89 1.60
C ARG A 37 -0.50 8.46 1.70
N ALA A 38 -1.35 8.22 0.70
CA ALA A 38 -2.74 8.66 0.74
C ALA A 38 -3.50 7.98 1.89
N TYR A 39 -3.31 6.66 2.05
CA TYR A 39 -3.87 5.92 3.18
C TYR A 39 -3.37 6.46 4.52
N GLN A 40 -2.07 6.71 4.67
CA GLN A 40 -1.49 7.25 5.92
C GLN A 40 -2.00 8.66 6.24
N HIS A 41 -2.17 9.51 5.21
CA HIS A 41 -2.71 10.84 5.34
C HIS A 41 -4.16 10.81 5.85
N ASP A 42 -5.01 10.00 5.22
CA ASP A 42 -6.44 9.94 5.56
C ASP A 42 -6.71 9.20 6.87
N HIS A 43 -5.86 8.23 7.24
CA HIS A 43 -5.95 7.52 8.51
C HIS A 43 -5.14 8.16 9.64
N GLY A 44 -4.61 9.38 9.43
CA GLY A 44 -4.05 10.19 10.49
C GLY A 44 -2.84 9.59 11.20
N THR A 45 -2.04 8.73 10.55
CA THR A 45 -0.73 8.36 11.09
C THR A 45 0.28 9.46 10.77
N ALA A 46 0.01 10.67 11.27
CA ALA A 46 1.08 11.56 11.66
C ALA A 46 1.90 10.81 12.73
N SER A 47 3.22 10.79 12.56
CA SER A 47 4.17 10.33 13.56
C SER A 47 3.73 10.67 15.00
N LEU A 48 3.68 9.67 15.86
CA LEU A 48 4.35 9.75 17.15
C LEU A 48 5.63 8.91 17.03
#